data_AF-A0A094BD80-F1
#
_entry.id   AF-A0A094BD80-F1
#
_cell.length_a   1.000
_cell.length_b   1.000
_cell.length_c   1.000
_cell.angle_alpha   90.00
_cell.angle_beta   90.00
_cell.angle_gamma   90.00
#
_symmetry.space_group_name_H-M   'P 1'
#
loop_
_entity.id
_entity.type
_entity.pdbx_description
1 polymer ?
#
loop_
_entity_poly.entity_id
_entity_poly.type
_entity_poly.pdbx_seq_one_letter_code
_entity_poly.pdbx_strand_id
1 'polypeptide(L)'
;MQLILPTAILFCLSLATAASVPAAANLSKRQAIPRKIDIGTYNSLWVAWTNGVDPCKKKNYIPGPTGGVLQDDQNPCNIRFSVPDTDFQYSMQGCGGDSLWIMRNGLDNVGECFWAPGNNACVAGESFKGQWQCVLNDGNM
;
A
#
# COMPACT_ATOMS: atom_id res chain seq x y z
N MET A 1 -71.16 -8.56 36.63
CA MET A 1 -71.03 -7.19 36.09
C MET A 1 -69.63 -7.08 35.48
N GLN A 2 -69.62 -6.98 34.14
CA GLN A 2 -68.57 -6.56 33.20
C GLN A 2 -67.10 -7.00 33.36
N LEU A 3 -66.66 -7.84 32.40
CA LEU A 3 -65.30 -7.91 31.84
C LEU A 3 -64.89 -6.56 31.24
N ILE A 4 -63.63 -6.16 31.39
CA ILE A 4 -62.94 -5.29 30.43
C ILE A 4 -61.48 -5.75 30.28
N LEU A 5 -61.18 -6.41 29.15
CA LEU A 5 -59.82 -6.55 28.63
C LEU A 5 -59.42 -5.26 27.90
N PRO A 6 -58.17 -4.77 28.01
CA PRO A 6 -57.58 -3.96 26.96
C PRO A 6 -56.88 -4.86 25.92
N THR A 7 -57.39 -4.73 24.71
CA THR A 7 -56.92 -5.23 23.42
C THR A 7 -55.40 -5.14 23.24
N ALA A 8 -54.81 -6.30 22.91
CA ALA A 8 -53.50 -6.39 22.28
C ALA A 8 -53.55 -5.78 20.87
N ILE A 9 -52.67 -4.83 20.59
CA ILE A 9 -52.36 -4.39 19.23
C ILE A 9 -50.88 -4.71 19.00
N LEU A 10 -50.63 -5.94 18.55
CA LEU A 10 -49.33 -6.35 18.03
C LEU A 10 -49.21 -5.79 16.61
N PHE A 11 -48.53 -4.66 16.46
CA PHE A 11 -48.18 -4.11 15.15
C PHE A 11 -47.01 -4.92 14.60
N CYS A 12 -47.31 -6.01 13.88
CA CYS A 12 -46.31 -6.75 13.11
C CYS A 12 -45.90 -5.91 11.89
N LEU A 13 -44.88 -5.06 12.03
CA LEU A 13 -44.17 -4.51 10.89
C LEU A 13 -43.43 -5.65 10.20
N SER A 14 -44.01 -6.18 9.13
CA SER A 14 -43.31 -7.03 8.17
C SER A 14 -42.28 -6.18 7.42
N LEU A 15 -41.05 -6.19 7.92
CA LEU A 15 -39.89 -5.67 7.22
C LEU A 15 -39.64 -6.59 6.02
N ALA A 16 -40.21 -6.24 4.86
CA ALA A 16 -39.90 -6.90 3.61
C ALA A 16 -38.45 -6.58 3.25
N THR A 17 -37.54 -7.47 3.64
CA THR A 17 -36.14 -7.41 3.20
C THR A 17 -36.13 -7.65 1.71
N ALA A 18 -36.03 -6.57 0.91
CA ALA A 18 -35.72 -6.68 -0.50
C ALA A 18 -34.33 -7.33 -0.62
N ALA A 19 -34.32 -8.63 -0.91
CA ALA A 19 -33.11 -9.36 -1.24
C ALA A 19 -32.55 -8.76 -2.54
N SER A 20 -31.65 -7.80 -2.40
CA SER A 20 -30.84 -7.33 -3.52
C SER A 20 -30.00 -8.53 -3.98
N VAL A 21 -30.17 -8.91 -5.24
CA VAL A 21 -29.29 -9.88 -5.88
C VAL A 21 -27.87 -9.31 -5.74
N PRO A 22 -26.91 -10.02 -5.13
CA PRO A 22 -25.55 -9.53 -5.07
C PRO A 22 -25.10 -9.29 -6.51
N ALA A 23 -24.81 -8.03 -6.84
CA ALA A 23 -24.23 -7.66 -8.12
C ALA A 23 -23.04 -8.60 -8.35
N ALA A 24 -22.98 -9.22 -9.54
CA ALA A 24 -21.90 -10.12 -9.88
C ALA A 24 -20.58 -9.42 -9.54
N ALA A 25 -19.89 -9.95 -8.53
CA ALA A 25 -18.59 -9.42 -8.14
C ALA A 25 -17.70 -9.53 -9.37
N ASN A 26 -17.35 -8.40 -9.97
CA ASN A 26 -16.32 -8.37 -10.98
C ASN A 26 -15.11 -9.03 -10.34
N LEU A 27 -14.72 -10.20 -10.85
CA LEU A 27 -13.50 -10.87 -10.43
C LEU A 27 -12.37 -9.86 -10.64
N SER A 28 -11.92 -9.23 -9.56
CA SER A 28 -10.80 -8.30 -9.59
C SER A 28 -9.65 -9.06 -10.24
N LYS A 29 -9.19 -8.57 -11.39
CA LYS A 29 -8.08 -9.17 -12.11
C LYS A 29 -6.95 -9.31 -11.12
N ARG A 30 -6.54 -10.55 -10.81
CA ARG A 30 -5.50 -10.84 -9.81
C ARG A 30 -4.29 -9.96 -10.15
N GLN A 31 -4.03 -8.96 -9.32
CA GLN A 31 -2.93 -8.03 -9.58
C GLN A 31 -1.62 -8.78 -9.41
N ALA A 32 -0.71 -8.59 -10.37
CA ALA A 32 0.60 -9.21 -10.31
C ALA A 32 1.41 -8.52 -9.22
N ILE A 33 1.85 -9.29 -8.25
CA ILE A 33 2.75 -8.82 -7.20
C ILE A 33 4.11 -8.56 -7.85
N PRO A 34 4.68 -7.34 -7.76
CA PRO A 34 6.02 -7.09 -8.26
C PRO A 34 7.03 -7.92 -7.46
N ARG A 35 8.08 -8.44 -8.10
CA ARG A 35 9.13 -9.20 -7.38
C ARG A 35 10.04 -8.29 -6.56
N LYS A 36 10.15 -7.03 -6.98
CA LYS A 36 11.04 -6.04 -6.39
C LYS A 36 10.44 -4.65 -6.46
N ILE A 37 10.60 -3.90 -5.37
CA ILE A 37 10.19 -2.50 -5.25
C ILE A 37 11.44 -1.70 -4.93
N ASP A 38 11.66 -0.64 -5.69
CA ASP A 38 12.70 0.32 -5.40
C ASP A 38 12.09 1.50 -4.64
N ILE A 39 12.81 1.99 -3.63
CA ILE A 39 12.47 3.14 -2.81
C ILE A 39 13.65 4.11 -2.89
N GLY A 40 13.33 5.36 -3.17
CA GLY A 40 14.35 6.35 -3.43
C GLY A 40 13.85 7.76 -3.28
N THR A 41 14.67 8.70 -3.72
CA THR A 41 14.37 10.12 -3.60
C THR A 41 14.35 10.80 -4.95
N TYR A 42 13.43 11.76 -5.10
CA TYR A 42 13.28 12.62 -6.27
C TYR A 42 12.84 14.00 -5.81
N ASN A 43 13.62 15.04 -6.13
CA ASN A 43 13.39 16.40 -5.65
C ASN A 43 13.19 16.49 -4.13
N SER A 44 14.03 15.78 -3.36
CA SER A 44 13.97 15.71 -1.89
C SER A 44 12.66 15.13 -1.32
N LEU A 45 11.94 14.35 -2.13
CA LEU A 45 10.74 13.60 -1.74
C LEU A 45 10.99 12.10 -1.89
N TRP A 46 10.45 11.30 -0.98
CA TRP A 46 10.48 9.85 -1.09
C TRP A 46 9.52 9.37 -2.18
N VAL A 47 9.94 8.37 -2.95
CA VAL A 47 9.17 7.75 -4.03
C VAL A 47 9.38 6.24 -4.04
N ALA A 48 8.37 5.51 -4.49
CA ALA A 48 8.43 4.09 -4.74
C ALA A 48 8.04 3.76 -6.19
N TRP A 49 8.70 2.75 -6.77
CA TRP A 49 8.37 2.22 -8.09
C TRP A 49 8.72 0.73 -8.17
N THR A 50 8.15 0.04 -9.15
CA THR A 50 8.52 -1.35 -9.44
C THR A 50 9.88 -1.41 -10.11
N ASN A 51 10.78 -2.27 -9.63
CA ASN A 51 12.10 -2.41 -10.22
C ASN A 51 12.03 -2.77 -11.72
N GLY A 52 12.85 -2.13 -12.54
CA GLY A 52 12.84 -2.28 -14.00
C GLY A 52 11.81 -1.42 -14.72
N VAL A 53 10.89 -0.76 -14.00
CA VAL A 53 10.02 0.28 -14.56
C VAL A 53 10.72 1.63 -14.47
N ASP A 54 10.59 2.44 -15.52
CA ASP A 54 11.11 3.80 -15.58
C ASP A 54 10.40 4.73 -14.56
N PRO A 55 11.07 5.19 -13.48
CA PRO A 55 10.46 6.01 -12.45
C PRO A 55 10.15 7.45 -12.93
N CYS A 56 10.75 7.90 -14.04
CA CYS A 56 10.38 9.16 -14.66
C CYS A 56 8.92 9.14 -15.14
N LYS A 57 8.45 7.97 -15.58
CA LYS A 57 7.11 7.77 -16.13
C LYS A 57 6.12 7.26 -15.09
N LYS A 58 6.57 6.38 -14.20
CA LYS A 58 5.68 5.69 -13.25
C LYS A 58 6.34 5.59 -11.87
N LYS A 59 5.79 6.36 -10.93
CA LYS A 59 6.19 6.40 -9.52
C LYS A 59 5.00 6.83 -8.67
N ASN A 60 5.04 6.46 -7.41
CA ASN A 60 4.17 7.04 -6.39
C ASN A 60 5.03 7.73 -5.31
N TYR A 61 4.52 8.83 -4.78
CA TYR A 61 5.17 9.54 -3.68
C TYR A 61 4.86 8.84 -2.35
N ILE A 62 5.88 8.72 -1.52
CA ILE A 62 5.77 8.21 -0.15
C ILE A 62 5.69 9.40 0.79
N PRO A 63 4.65 9.52 1.63
CA PRO A 63 4.56 10.58 2.63
C PRO A 63 5.70 10.47 3.65
N GLY A 64 6.65 11.40 3.67
CA GLY A 64 7.75 11.38 4.64
C GLY A 64 8.20 12.78 5.00
N PRO A 65 9.16 12.96 5.92
CA PRO A 65 9.76 14.26 6.17
C PRO A 65 10.35 14.79 4.85
N THR A 66 9.68 15.78 4.28
CA THR A 66 10.03 16.38 2.98
C THR A 66 11.00 17.53 3.19
N GLY A 67 11.99 17.69 2.31
CA GLY A 67 12.74 18.95 2.16
C GLY A 67 14.06 19.08 2.95
N GLY A 68 14.55 18.01 3.56
CA GLY A 68 15.91 17.93 4.13
C GLY A 68 16.86 17.09 3.27
N VAL A 69 18.17 17.18 3.54
CA VAL A 69 19.11 16.16 3.08
C VAL A 69 18.77 14.88 3.83
N LEU A 70 18.20 13.91 3.12
CA LEU A 70 17.95 12.57 3.65
C LEU A 70 19.31 11.90 3.85
N GLN A 71 19.67 11.63 5.10
CA GLN A 71 20.93 10.96 5.43
C GLN A 71 20.90 9.53 4.89
N ASP A 72 22.08 8.95 4.65
CA ASP A 72 22.21 7.65 3.97
C ASP A 72 21.62 6.48 4.77
N ASP A 73 21.46 6.63 6.09
CA ASP A 73 20.80 5.66 6.97
C ASP A 73 19.28 5.85 7.08
N GLN A 74 18.73 6.88 6.43
CA GLN A 74 17.31 7.17 6.49
C GLN A 74 16.52 6.34 5.49
N ASN A 75 15.40 5.81 5.97
CA ASN A 75 14.44 5.07 5.18
C ASN A 75 13.01 5.55 5.55
N PRO A 76 12.06 5.57 4.60
CA PRO A 76 10.69 6.04 4.85
C PRO A 76 9.90 5.00 5.65
N CYS A 77 10.25 4.90 6.91
CA CYS A 77 9.90 3.80 7.77
C CYS A 77 8.54 3.99 8.45
N ASN A 78 7.77 2.91 8.61
CA ASN A 78 6.40 2.91 9.15
C ASN A 78 5.41 3.79 8.37
N ILE A 79 5.76 4.19 7.16
CA ILE A 79 4.90 4.93 6.26
C ILE A 79 4.24 3.95 5.30
N ARG A 80 2.92 4.10 5.15
CA ARG A 80 2.17 3.40 4.11
C ARG A 80 2.35 4.09 2.77
N PHE A 81 2.66 3.31 1.75
CA PHE A 81 2.77 3.77 0.37
C PHE A 81 2.25 2.72 -0.61
N SER A 82 2.00 3.16 -1.84
CA SER A 82 1.65 2.27 -2.95
C SER A 82 2.75 2.31 -4.00
N VAL A 83 2.74 1.34 -4.91
CA VAL A 83 3.51 1.38 -6.16
C VAL A 83 2.55 1.47 -7.34
N PRO A 84 2.95 2.09 -8.47
CA PRO A 84 2.09 2.22 -9.64
C PRO A 84 1.50 0.90 -10.12
N ASP A 85 0.32 0.96 -10.74
CA ASP A 85 -0.37 -0.18 -11.37
C ASP A 85 -0.71 -1.35 -10.40
N THR A 86 -0.72 -1.09 -9.09
CA THR A 86 -1.13 -2.05 -8.05
C THR A 86 -2.03 -1.37 -7.02
N ASP A 87 -2.92 -2.15 -6.40
CA ASP A 87 -3.78 -1.74 -5.27
C ASP A 87 -3.15 -2.13 -3.94
N PHE A 88 -1.92 -2.63 -3.96
CA PHE A 88 -1.19 -3.04 -2.77
C PHE A 88 -0.68 -1.81 -1.99
N GLN A 89 -0.89 -1.85 -0.68
CA GLN A 89 -0.32 -0.93 0.28
C GLN A 89 0.88 -1.59 0.94
N TYR A 90 2.01 -0.92 0.93
CA TYR A 90 3.27 -1.38 1.49
C TYR A 90 3.71 -0.47 2.63
N SER A 91 4.53 -0.99 3.52
CA SER A 91 5.27 -0.17 4.48
C SER A 91 6.59 -0.82 4.83
N MET A 92 7.67 -0.05 4.76
CA MET A 92 9.00 -0.49 5.20
C MET A 92 9.11 -0.41 6.72
N GLN A 93 9.78 -1.37 7.34
CA GLN A 93 9.90 -1.58 8.78
C GLN A 93 11.37 -1.81 9.16
N GLY A 94 11.69 -1.77 10.45
CA GLY A 94 13.06 -2.00 10.96
C GLY A 94 13.95 -0.75 11.06
N CYS A 95 13.34 0.44 11.14
CA CYS A 95 13.94 1.76 11.03
C CYS A 95 15.31 1.92 11.71
N GLY A 96 16.29 2.45 10.97
CA GLY A 96 17.64 2.73 11.50
C GLY A 96 18.44 1.49 11.93
N GLY A 97 17.96 0.28 11.59
CA GLY A 97 18.63 -0.98 11.88
C GLY A 97 19.12 -1.68 10.61
N ASP A 98 19.93 -2.73 10.81
CA ASP A 98 20.51 -3.54 9.74
C ASP A 98 19.48 -4.50 9.08
N SER A 99 18.30 -4.64 9.69
CA SER A 99 17.27 -5.61 9.28
C SER A 99 15.99 -4.90 8.84
N LEU A 100 16.01 -4.33 7.64
CA LEU A 100 14.83 -3.73 7.03
C LEU A 100 13.98 -4.78 6.31
N TRP A 101 12.68 -4.68 6.49
CA TRP A 101 11.70 -5.58 5.87
C TRP A 101 10.47 -4.79 5.44
N ILE A 102 9.59 -5.42 4.65
CA ILE A 102 8.42 -4.75 4.08
C ILE A 102 7.15 -5.52 4.41
N MET A 103 6.11 -4.78 4.78
CA MET A 103 4.73 -5.27 4.92
C MET A 103 3.99 -5.07 3.60
N ARG A 104 2.94 -5.86 3.38
CA ARG A 104 1.95 -5.58 2.33
C ARG A 104 0.53 -5.87 2.80
N ASN A 105 -0.37 -4.89 2.70
CA ASN A 105 -1.78 -5.01 3.09
C ASN A 105 -1.97 -5.56 4.50
N GLY A 106 -1.06 -5.24 5.42
CA GLY A 106 -1.06 -5.77 6.79
C GLY A 106 -0.48 -7.18 6.96
N LEU A 107 -0.01 -7.82 5.89
CA LEU A 107 0.83 -9.01 5.99
C LEU A 107 2.26 -8.59 6.36
N ASP A 108 2.76 -9.19 7.42
CA ASP A 108 4.10 -8.95 7.93
C ASP A 108 5.14 -9.70 7.09
N ASN A 109 6.33 -9.08 7.00
CA ASN A 109 7.54 -9.64 6.42
C ASN A 109 7.33 -10.37 5.08
N VAL A 110 6.75 -9.66 4.10
CA VAL A 110 6.58 -10.16 2.73
C VAL A 110 7.85 -10.04 1.89
N GLY A 111 8.93 -9.54 2.48
CA GLY A 111 10.20 -9.31 1.80
C GLY A 111 11.20 -8.56 2.66
N GLU A 112 12.44 -8.60 2.22
CA GLU A 112 13.58 -7.92 2.85
C GLU A 112 14.00 -6.72 2.01
N CYS A 113 14.49 -5.67 2.67
CA CYS A 113 14.97 -4.48 2.00
C CYS A 113 16.45 -4.26 2.30
N PHE A 114 17.21 -3.90 1.28
CA PHE A 114 18.65 -3.63 1.40
C PHE A 114 19.03 -2.34 0.70
N TRP A 115 20.15 -1.78 1.14
CA TRP A 115 20.74 -0.60 0.53
C TRP A 115 21.15 -0.90 -0.91
N ALA A 116 20.61 -0.14 -1.85
CA ALA A 116 20.84 -0.32 -3.29
C ALA A 116 21.04 1.06 -3.94
N PRO A 117 22.22 1.67 -3.76
CA PRO A 117 22.50 3.00 -4.26
C PRO A 117 22.53 2.98 -5.78
N GLY A 118 21.75 3.85 -6.41
CA GLY A 118 21.69 3.96 -7.85
C GLY A 118 21.11 5.29 -8.29
N ASN A 119 21.34 5.67 -9.54
CA ASN A 119 20.80 6.90 -10.10
C ASN A 119 20.04 6.62 -11.41
N ASN A 120 18.77 7.03 -11.48
CA ASN A 120 18.00 7.03 -12.73
C ASN A 120 17.75 8.49 -13.13
N ALA A 121 18.43 8.94 -14.19
CA ALA A 121 18.29 10.31 -14.68
C ALA A 121 16.95 10.50 -15.41
N CYS A 122 16.27 11.60 -15.11
CA CYS A 122 15.12 12.07 -15.88
C CYS A 122 15.47 13.33 -16.66
N VAL A 123 14.63 13.65 -17.65
CA VAL A 123 14.77 14.88 -18.43
C VAL A 123 14.64 16.08 -17.48
N ALA A 124 15.51 17.08 -17.63
CA ALA A 124 15.66 18.29 -16.81
C ALA A 124 16.56 18.19 -15.55
N GLY A 125 17.58 17.33 -15.54
CA GLY A 125 18.62 17.34 -14.49
C GLY A 125 18.15 16.82 -13.12
N GLU A 126 16.89 16.43 -13.03
CA GLU A 126 16.31 15.75 -11.89
C GLU A 126 16.61 14.26 -12.00
N SER A 127 17.18 13.69 -10.95
CA SER A 127 17.60 12.29 -10.96
C SER A 127 17.06 11.57 -9.75
N PHE A 128 16.52 10.38 -9.97
CA PHE A 128 16.06 9.50 -8.91
C PHE A 128 17.26 8.83 -8.27
N LYS A 129 17.41 8.97 -6.96
CA LYS A 129 18.37 8.17 -6.21
C LYS A 129 17.64 6.96 -5.65
N GLY A 130 17.89 5.78 -6.21
CA GLY A 130 17.54 4.53 -5.55
C GLY A 130 18.40 4.40 -4.32
N GLN A 131 17.78 4.30 -3.15
CA GLN A 131 18.48 4.18 -1.87
C GLN A 131 18.23 2.79 -1.28
N TRP A 132 17.00 2.29 -1.40
CA TRP A 132 16.63 0.98 -0.89
C TRP A 132 15.94 0.14 -1.97
N GLN A 133 16.23 -1.15 -2.01
CA GLN A 133 15.52 -2.13 -2.83
C GLN A 133 14.92 -3.19 -1.92
N CYS A 134 13.60 -3.37 -2.02
CA CYS A 134 12.87 -4.42 -1.32
C CYS A 134 12.58 -5.59 -2.26
N VAL A 135 13.07 -6.77 -1.92
CA VAL A 135 12.81 -8.02 -2.64
C VAL A 135 11.67 -8.74 -1.97
N LEU A 136 10.57 -8.89 -2.70
CA LEU A 136 9.37 -9.56 -2.22
C LEU A 136 9.53 -11.07 -2.38
N ASN A 137 9.45 -11.77 -1.25
CA ASN A 137 9.66 -13.23 -1.11
C ASN A 137 8.39 -13.93 -0.63
N ASP A 138 7.25 -13.28 -0.73
CA ASP A 138 5.95 -13.70 -0.22
C ASP A 138 5.34 -14.95 -0.85
N GLY A 139 6.15 -15.76 -1.54
CA GLY A 139 5.71 -16.98 -2.16
C GLY A 139 4.61 -16.69 -3.17
N ASN A 140 4.98 -16.55 -4.44
CA ASN A 140 4.08 -17.04 -5.47
C ASN A 140 3.88 -18.55 -5.23
N MET A 141 2.90 -18.88 -4.39
CA MET A 141 2.11 -20.11 -4.40
C MET A 141 0.66 -19.70 -4.56
#